data_AF-A0A940IF59-F1
#
_entry.id   AF-A0A940IF59-F1
#
_cell.length_a   1.000
_cell.length_b   1.000
_cell.length_c   1.000
_cell.angle_alpha   90.00
_cell.angle_beta   90.00
_cell.angle_gamma   90.00
#
_symmetry.space_group_name_H-M   'P 1'
#
loop_
_entity.id
_entity.type
_entity.pdbx_description
1 polymer ?
#
loop_
_entity_poly.entity_id
_entity_poly.type
_entity_poly.pdbx_seq_one_letter_code
_entity_poly.pdbx_strand_id
1 'polypeptide(L)'
;MSFIEIILLSLSLSVDTLAVSMGGSMSLGRMSPSKVLKVSLAFGMMQAALIFAGWLLGASVASFVHQAAHVIGFVILLYIGGSMIWGAVRKSEENVNLNGVKHLLLAAFATSVDAFAVGISLAMGGMELSPAVALTVTVFAMTVLAAVFGIVCGSLVGCRFGAPARVAGGLVLIAIGIRLLF
;
A
#
# COMPACT_ATOMS: atom_id res chain seq x y z
N MET A 1 1.61 -21.75 10.12
CA MET A 1 2.34 -20.62 9.50
C MET A 1 3.75 -20.61 10.04
N SER A 2 4.73 -20.80 9.16
CA SER A 2 6.15 -20.72 9.52
C SER A 2 6.56 -19.27 9.75
N PHE A 3 7.61 -19.05 10.54
CA PHE A 3 8.19 -17.71 10.75
C PHE A 3 8.64 -17.06 9.43
N ILE A 4 9.11 -17.86 8.47
CA ILE A 4 9.53 -17.39 7.14
C ILE A 4 8.33 -16.87 6.33
N GLU A 5 7.19 -17.56 6.39
CA GLU A 5 5.96 -17.16 5.69
C GLU A 5 5.44 -15.81 6.21
N ILE A 6 5.51 -15.60 7.54
CA ILE A 6 5.12 -14.34 8.17
C ILE A 6 5.98 -13.19 7.66
N ILE A 7 7.29 -13.37 7.58
CA ILE A 7 8.22 -12.34 7.09
C ILE A 7 7.95 -12.05 5.60
N LEU A 8 7.85 -13.10 4.77
CA LEU A 8 7.63 -12.94 3.33
C LEU A 8 6.31 -12.23 3.04
N LEU A 9 5.23 -12.61 3.74
CA LEU A 9 3.92 -12.00 3.57
C LEU A 9 3.92 -10.53 4.06
N SER A 10 4.59 -10.25 5.18
CA SER A 10 4.74 -8.87 5.69
C SER A 10 5.53 -7.98 4.75
N LEU A 11 6.59 -8.52 4.14
CA LEU A 11 7.39 -7.81 3.14
C LEU A 11 6.55 -7.52 1.89
N SER A 12 5.79 -8.51 1.41
CA SER A 12 4.92 -8.37 0.25
C SER A 12 3.86 -7.29 0.44
N LEU A 13 3.18 -7.27 1.60
CA LEU A 13 2.17 -6.25 1.93
C LEU A 13 2.75 -4.84 2.04
N SER A 14 4.00 -4.72 2.48
CA SER A 14 4.62 -3.41 2.70
C SER A 14 5.05 -2.69 1.40
N VAL A 15 4.97 -3.35 0.24
CA VAL A 15 5.39 -2.82 -1.06
C VAL A 15 4.55 -1.62 -1.50
N ASP A 16 3.23 -1.64 -1.25
CA ASP A 16 2.36 -0.52 -1.63
C ASP A 16 2.68 0.74 -0.81
N THR A 17 2.88 0.57 0.49
CA THR A 17 3.33 1.64 1.38
C THR A 17 4.71 2.17 0.97
N LEU A 18 5.65 1.30 0.57
CA LEU A 18 6.94 1.71 0.03
C LEU A 18 6.77 2.60 -1.20
N ALA A 19 5.94 2.19 -2.16
CA ALA A 19 5.71 2.93 -3.40
C ALA A 19 5.07 4.31 -3.13
N VAL A 20 4.03 4.37 -2.29
CA VAL A 20 3.32 5.61 -1.96
C VAL A 20 4.19 6.58 -1.17
N SER A 21 4.96 6.07 -0.20
CA SER A 21 5.86 6.90 0.60
C SER A 21 7.03 7.45 -0.21
N MET A 22 7.56 6.67 -1.16
CA MET A 22 8.57 7.11 -2.14
C MET A 22 8.01 8.18 -3.08
N GLY A 23 6.84 7.94 -3.68
CA GLY A 23 6.19 8.91 -4.57
C GLY A 23 5.85 10.23 -3.87
N GLY A 24 5.31 10.16 -2.65
CA GLY A 24 5.02 11.34 -1.83
C GLY A 24 6.28 12.13 -1.47
N SER A 25 7.39 11.46 -1.15
CA SER A 25 8.65 12.13 -0.83
C SER A 25 9.34 12.76 -2.06
N MET A 26 9.15 12.20 -3.25
CA MET A 26 9.65 12.80 -4.49
C MET A 26 8.95 14.13 -4.81
N SER A 27 7.66 14.24 -4.46
CA SER A 27 6.86 15.46 -4.65
C SER A 27 7.11 16.52 -3.57
N LEU A 28 7.25 16.10 -2.31
CA LEU A 28 7.38 17.00 -1.15
C LEU A 28 8.82 17.42 -0.82
N GLY A 29 9.83 16.78 -1.42
CA GLY A 29 11.24 17.03 -1.13
C GLY A 29 11.68 16.52 0.26
N ARG A 30 12.67 17.18 0.87
CA ARG A 30 13.21 16.78 2.19
C ARG A 30 12.15 16.95 3.28
N MET A 31 11.69 15.83 3.85
CA MET A 31 10.82 15.82 5.02
C MET A 31 11.62 15.96 6.32
N SER A 32 11.05 16.66 7.30
CA SER A 32 11.61 16.69 8.66
C SER A 32 11.48 15.31 9.33
N PRO A 33 12.41 14.92 10.21
CA PRO A 33 12.40 13.60 10.86
C PRO A 33 11.09 13.34 11.63
N SER A 34 10.50 14.38 12.24
CA SER A 34 9.20 14.27 12.90
C SER A 34 8.05 13.95 11.94
N LYS A 35 8.12 14.42 10.68
CA LYS A 35 7.13 14.11 9.66
C LYS A 35 7.33 12.70 9.11
N VAL A 36 8.57 12.28 8.88
CA VAL A 36 8.91 10.89 8.49
C VAL A 36 8.35 9.91 9.52
N LEU A 37 8.55 10.18 10.80
CA LEU A 37 8.02 9.33 11.88
C LEU A 37 6.49 9.28 11.86
N LYS A 38 5.81 10.44 11.77
CA LYS A 38 4.34 10.50 11.70
C LYS A 38 3.76 9.72 10.52
N VAL A 39 4.35 9.89 9.33
CA VAL A 39 3.92 9.21 8.11
C VAL A 39 4.11 7.70 8.25
N SER A 40 5.32 7.27 8.63
CA SER A 40 5.65 5.85 8.75
C SER A 40 4.80 5.14 9.80
N LEU A 41 4.56 5.80 10.94
CA LEU A 41 3.70 5.27 11.99
C LEU A 41 2.23 5.20 11.54
N ALA A 42 1.73 6.20 10.81
CA ALA A 42 0.36 6.20 10.30
C ALA A 42 0.10 5.02 9.34
N PHE A 43 1.02 4.79 8.38
CA PHE A 43 0.93 3.63 7.48
C PHE A 43 1.01 2.31 8.24
N GLY A 44 2.02 2.15 9.12
CA GLY A 44 2.17 0.93 9.91
C GLY A 44 0.95 0.62 10.77
N MET A 45 0.44 1.61 11.50
CA MET A 45 -0.74 1.44 12.35
C MET A 45 -1.99 1.08 11.53
N MET A 46 -2.19 1.72 10.38
CA MET A 46 -3.34 1.44 9.52
C MET A 46 -3.28 0.02 8.94
N GLN A 47 -2.11 -0.40 8.47
CA GLN A 47 -1.91 -1.71 7.86
C GLN A 47 -2.05 -2.85 8.90
N ALA A 48 -1.51 -2.64 10.09
CA ALA A 48 -1.68 -3.55 11.23
C ALA A 48 -3.14 -3.61 11.71
N ALA A 49 -3.83 -2.47 11.79
CA ALA A 49 -5.24 -2.43 12.18
C ALA A 49 -6.12 -3.17 11.17
N LEU A 50 -5.91 -2.95 9.88
CA LEU A 50 -6.71 -3.57 8.82
C LEU A 50 -6.41 -5.06 8.65
N ILE A 51 -5.16 -5.51 8.76
CA ILE A 51 -4.89 -6.96 8.70
C ILE A 51 -5.53 -7.71 9.88
N PHE A 52 -5.44 -7.13 11.08
CA PHE A 52 -6.04 -7.71 12.28
C PHE A 52 -7.58 -7.65 12.24
N ALA A 53 -8.15 -6.53 11.78
CA ALA A 53 -9.59 -6.40 11.57
C ALA A 53 -10.11 -7.38 10.52
N GLY A 54 -9.36 -7.56 9.42
CA GLY A 54 -9.68 -8.53 8.38
C GLY A 54 -9.69 -9.96 8.93
N TRP A 55 -8.69 -10.31 9.73
CA TRP A 55 -8.65 -11.60 10.42
C TRP A 55 -9.82 -11.77 11.40
N LEU A 56 -10.14 -10.76 12.20
CA LEU A 56 -11.24 -10.82 13.18
C LEU A 56 -12.62 -10.95 12.51
N LEU A 57 -12.83 -10.22 11.41
CA LEU A 57 -14.11 -10.17 10.69
C LEU A 57 -14.24 -11.29 9.64
N GLY A 58 -13.15 -11.97 9.29
CA GLY A 58 -13.14 -12.97 8.22
C GLY A 58 -14.14 -14.11 8.42
N ALA A 59 -14.40 -14.51 9.67
CA ALA A 59 -15.43 -15.50 10.00
C ALA A 59 -16.86 -15.06 9.63
N SER A 60 -17.15 -13.75 9.64
CA SER A 60 -18.46 -13.18 9.28
C SER A 60 -18.58 -12.81 7.80
N VAL A 61 -17.45 -12.58 7.14
CA VAL A 61 -17.35 -12.00 5.79
C VAL A 61 -17.12 -13.08 4.71
N ALA A 62 -16.74 -14.30 5.10
CA ALA A 62 -16.45 -15.43 4.21
C ALA A 62 -17.56 -15.75 3.19
N SER A 63 -18.83 -15.49 3.53
CA SER A 63 -19.97 -15.75 2.64
C SER A 63 -20.23 -14.65 1.61
N PHE A 64 -19.76 -13.41 1.83
CA PHE A 64 -20.05 -12.25 0.97
C PHE A 64 -18.96 -11.94 -0.07
N VAL A 65 -17.69 -12.27 0.21
CA VAL A 65 -16.55 -11.82 -0.61
C VAL A 65 -16.33 -12.64 -1.88
N HIS A 66 -16.82 -13.89 -1.95
CA HIS A 66 -16.44 -14.83 -3.00
C HIS A 66 -16.92 -14.45 -4.42
N GLN A 67 -17.92 -13.58 -4.58
CA GLN A 67 -18.47 -13.22 -5.91
C GLN A 67 -18.10 -11.81 -6.40
N ALA A 68 -17.72 -10.88 -5.52
CA ALA A 68 -17.56 -9.47 -5.89
C ALA A 68 -16.11 -9.03 -6.13
N ALA A 69 -15.13 -9.74 -5.56
CA ALA A 69 -13.73 -9.28 -5.51
C ALA A 69 -13.09 -9.10 -6.90
N HIS A 70 -13.39 -9.99 -7.85
CA HIS A 70 -12.72 -10.01 -9.16
C HIS A 70 -13.11 -8.81 -10.04
N VAL A 71 -14.40 -8.46 -10.07
CA VAL A 71 -14.91 -7.34 -10.89
C VAL A 71 -14.53 -5.98 -10.27
N ILE A 72 -14.54 -5.88 -8.95
CA ILE A 72 -14.20 -4.65 -8.23
C ILE A 72 -12.72 -4.31 -8.39
N GLY A 73 -11.82 -5.30 -8.28
CA GLY A 73 -10.38 -5.09 -8.47
C GLY A 73 -10.04 -4.56 -9.87
N PHE A 74 -10.68 -5.11 -10.91
CA PHE A 74 -10.49 -4.67 -12.29
C PHE A 74 -10.90 -3.20 -12.51
N VAL A 75 -12.09 -2.81 -12.05
CA VAL A 75 -12.61 -1.44 -12.22
C VAL A 75 -11.72 -0.41 -11.52
N ILE A 76 -11.22 -0.74 -10.32
CA ILE A 76 -10.33 0.13 -9.56
C ILE A 76 -8.97 0.29 -10.26
N LEU A 77 -8.37 -0.80 -10.73
CA LEU A 77 -7.08 -0.77 -11.45
C LEU A 77 -7.16 0.04 -12.75
N LEU A 78 -8.24 -0.12 -13.51
CA LEU A 78 -8.47 0.64 -14.74
C LEU A 78 -8.57 2.14 -14.45
N TYR A 79 -9.29 2.52 -13.41
CA TYR A 79 -9.45 3.92 -13.01
C TYR A 79 -8.13 4.55 -12.55
N ILE A 80 -7.38 3.88 -11.66
CA ILE A 80 -6.12 4.40 -11.12
C ILE A 80 -5.06 4.48 -12.23
N GLY A 81 -4.91 3.43 -13.05
CA GLY A 81 -3.99 3.41 -14.18
C GLY A 81 -4.30 4.52 -15.19
N GLY A 82 -5.59 4.72 -15.51
CA GLY A 82 -6.06 5.80 -16.38
C GLY A 82 -5.75 7.20 -15.82
N SER A 83 -5.99 7.43 -14.52
CA SER A 83 -5.71 8.72 -13.87
C SER A 83 -4.22 9.08 -13.91
N MET A 84 -3.33 8.11 -13.69
CA MET A 84 -1.88 8.35 -13.72
C MET A 84 -1.38 8.76 -15.11
N ILE A 85 -1.89 8.14 -16.16
CA ILE A 85 -1.54 8.48 -17.56
C ILE A 85 -2.06 9.87 -17.89
N TRP A 86 -3.32 10.15 -17.53
CA TRP A 86 -3.93 11.45 -17.77
C TRP A 86 -3.18 12.56 -17.05
N GLY A 87 -2.77 12.35 -15.80
CA GLY A 87 -1.94 13.27 -15.02
C GLY A 87 -0.56 13.51 -15.65
N ALA A 88 0.09 12.46 -16.13
CA ALA A 88 1.40 12.55 -16.79
C ALA A 88 1.34 13.31 -18.14
N VAL A 89 0.31 13.05 -18.96
CA VAL A 89 0.13 13.69 -20.28
C VAL A 89 -0.28 15.15 -20.13
N ARG A 90 -1.12 15.48 -19.14
CA ARG A 90 -1.62 16.85 -18.96
C ARG A 90 -0.67 17.74 -18.15
N LYS A 91 0.49 17.22 -17.71
CA LYS A 91 1.43 17.89 -16.80
C LYS A 91 0.73 18.46 -15.56
N SER A 92 -0.39 17.84 -15.17
CA SER A 92 -1.14 18.20 -13.99
C SER A 92 -0.51 17.41 -12.86
N GLU A 93 0.17 18.10 -11.96
CA GLU A 93 0.77 17.46 -10.81
C GLU A 93 -0.34 16.97 -9.87
N GLU A 94 -0.84 15.76 -10.09
CA GLU A 94 -1.57 15.03 -9.06
C GLU A 94 -0.56 14.57 -8.02
N ASN A 95 -0.16 15.53 -7.18
CA ASN A 95 0.79 15.36 -6.12
C ASN A 95 0.13 14.55 -5.00
N VAL A 96 0.72 13.40 -4.66
CA VAL A 96 0.38 12.68 -3.42
C VAL A 96 0.80 13.55 -2.25
N ASN A 97 -0.12 14.42 -1.82
CA ASN A 97 0.12 15.41 -0.78
C ASN A 97 0.01 14.79 0.61
N LEU A 98 1.09 14.14 1.08
CA LEU A 98 1.21 13.63 2.45
C LEU A 98 1.33 14.75 3.53
N ASN A 99 1.17 16.02 3.15
CA ASN A 99 1.25 17.15 4.07
C ASN A 99 0.04 17.30 4.99
N GLY A 100 -1.14 16.90 4.53
CA GLY A 100 -2.38 16.98 5.32
C GLY A 100 -2.64 15.68 6.06
N VAL A 101 -2.99 15.74 7.34
CA VAL A 101 -3.39 14.56 8.14
C VAL A 101 -4.52 13.80 7.46
N LYS A 102 -5.48 14.51 6.85
CA LYS A 102 -6.57 13.90 6.07
C LYS A 102 -6.06 13.10 4.87
N HIS A 103 -5.17 13.68 4.07
CA HIS A 103 -4.61 13.01 2.89
C HIS A 103 -3.70 11.84 3.26
N LEU A 104 -2.92 11.97 4.34
CA LEU A 104 -2.10 10.89 4.88
C LEU A 104 -2.97 9.71 5.34
N LEU A 105 -4.02 9.96 6.11
CA LEU A 105 -4.93 8.90 6.57
C LEU A 105 -5.68 8.24 5.42
N LEU A 106 -6.10 9.03 4.43
CA LEU A 106 -6.80 8.51 3.26
C LEU A 106 -5.88 7.66 2.38
N ALA A 107 -4.62 8.07 2.20
CA ALA A 107 -3.60 7.30 1.50
C ALA A 107 -3.29 6.00 2.26
N ALA A 108 -3.04 6.08 3.57
CA ALA A 108 -2.77 4.92 4.41
C ALA A 108 -3.93 3.93 4.42
N PHE A 109 -5.17 4.42 4.46
CA PHE A 109 -6.35 3.55 4.38
C PHE A 109 -6.43 2.88 3.01
N ALA A 110 -6.28 3.63 1.92
CA ALA A 110 -6.35 3.10 0.56
C ALA A 110 -5.28 2.02 0.29
N THR A 111 -4.05 2.20 0.79
CA THR A 111 -2.95 1.24 0.65
C THR A 111 -3.01 0.07 1.64
N SER A 112 -4.03 -0.02 2.50
CA SER A 112 -4.15 -1.10 3.48
C SER A 112 -5.41 -1.95 3.26
N VAL A 113 -6.19 -1.66 2.21
CA VAL A 113 -7.35 -2.47 1.81
C VAL A 113 -6.93 -3.86 1.33
N ASP A 114 -5.75 -3.96 0.71
CA ASP A 114 -5.11 -5.23 0.35
C ASP A 114 -4.78 -6.07 1.60
N ALA A 115 -4.21 -5.46 2.64
CA ALA A 115 -3.89 -6.12 3.90
C ALA A 115 -5.15 -6.61 4.62
N PHE A 116 -6.26 -5.85 4.53
CA PHE A 116 -7.57 -6.29 5.02
C PHE A 116 -8.05 -7.55 4.30
N ALA A 117 -7.97 -7.58 2.97
CA ALA A 117 -8.35 -8.75 2.17
C ALA A 117 -7.48 -9.99 2.48
N VAL A 118 -6.18 -9.79 2.69
CA VAL A 118 -5.27 -10.85 3.15
C VAL A 118 -5.65 -11.32 4.55
N GLY A 119 -5.97 -10.42 5.47
CA GLY A 119 -6.46 -10.74 6.82
C GLY A 119 -7.71 -11.64 6.78
N ILE A 120 -8.70 -11.29 5.95
CA ILE A 120 -9.91 -12.12 5.74
C ILE A 120 -9.52 -13.52 5.22
N SER A 121 -8.64 -13.57 4.22
CA SER A 121 -8.21 -14.83 3.61
C SER A 121 -7.53 -15.75 4.62
N LEU A 122 -6.73 -15.19 5.54
CA LEU A 122 -6.05 -15.95 6.59
C LEU A 122 -7.04 -16.48 7.64
N ALA A 123 -8.07 -15.72 7.98
CA ALA A 123 -9.12 -16.19 8.88
C ALA A 123 -9.95 -17.33 8.26
N MET A 124 -10.25 -17.24 6.96
CA MET A 124 -10.90 -18.34 6.22
C MET A 124 -10.03 -19.60 6.19
N GLY A 125 -8.70 -19.44 6.16
CA GLY A 125 -7.73 -20.53 6.25
C GLY A 125 -7.60 -21.14 7.66
N GLY A 126 -8.40 -20.72 8.63
CA GLY A 126 -8.37 -21.25 10.00
C GLY A 126 -7.15 -20.81 10.82
N MET A 127 -6.55 -19.66 10.50
CA MET A 127 -5.41 -19.14 11.23
C MET A 127 -5.77 -18.87 12.70
N GLU A 128 -5.01 -19.47 13.62
CA GLU A 128 -5.14 -19.26 15.05
C GLU A 128 -4.71 -17.84 15.49
N LEU A 129 -5.10 -17.44 16.71
CA LEU A 129 -4.81 -16.11 17.25
C LEU A 129 -3.29 -15.82 17.37
N SER A 130 -2.49 -16.80 17.78
CA SER A 130 -1.05 -16.61 18.00
C SER A 130 -0.28 -16.23 16.71
N PRO A 131 -0.40 -16.93 15.56
CA PRO A 131 0.23 -16.49 14.32
C PRO A 131 -0.40 -15.20 13.75
N ALA A 132 -1.69 -14.93 13.99
CA ALA A 132 -2.33 -13.70 13.54
C ALA A 132 -1.75 -12.46 14.24
N VAL A 133 -1.52 -12.53 15.55
CA VAL A 133 -0.87 -11.45 16.31
C VAL A 133 0.58 -11.28 15.87
N ALA A 134 1.33 -12.38 15.72
CA ALA A 134 2.71 -12.34 15.24
C ALA A 134 2.82 -11.71 13.84
N LEU A 135 1.92 -12.06 12.94
CA LEU A 135 1.83 -11.46 11.61
C LEU A 135 1.53 -9.96 11.69
N THR A 136 0.54 -9.55 12.48
CA THR A 136 0.15 -8.15 12.62
C THR A 136 1.32 -7.28 13.10
N VAL A 137 2.07 -7.75 14.10
CA VAL A 137 3.26 -7.06 14.62
C VAL A 137 4.38 -7.00 13.56
N THR A 138 4.56 -8.08 12.80
CA THR A 138 5.60 -8.14 11.76
C THR A 138 5.27 -7.22 10.59
N VAL A 139 4.00 -7.18 10.17
CA VAL A 139 3.49 -6.24 9.16
C VAL A 139 3.70 -4.81 9.63
N PHE A 140 3.32 -4.47 10.86
CA PHE A 140 3.57 -3.14 11.42
C PHE A 140 5.03 -2.73 11.29
N ALA A 141 5.95 -3.59 11.75
CA ALA A 141 7.39 -3.29 11.73
C ALA A 141 7.91 -3.15 10.28
N MET A 142 7.55 -4.07 9.39
CA MET A 142 8.00 -4.06 7.99
C MET A 142 7.45 -2.85 7.23
N THR A 143 6.19 -2.48 7.47
CA THR A 143 5.55 -1.33 6.84
C THR A 143 6.18 -0.02 7.30
N VAL A 144 6.50 0.12 8.60
CA VAL A 144 7.23 1.29 9.12
C VAL A 144 8.61 1.39 8.47
N LEU A 145 9.36 0.27 8.41
CA LEU A 145 10.68 0.24 7.77
C LEU A 145 10.60 0.59 6.28
N ALA A 146 9.63 0.02 5.57
CA ALA A 146 9.37 0.29 4.16
C ALA A 146 9.01 1.76 3.91
N ALA A 147 8.16 2.35 4.76
CA ALA A 147 7.81 3.77 4.66
C ALA A 147 9.01 4.69 4.87
N VAL A 148 9.83 4.43 5.89
CA VAL A 148 11.06 5.20 6.14
C VAL A 148 12.02 5.07 4.95
N PHE A 149 12.24 3.84 4.49
CA PHE A 149 13.11 3.57 3.35
C PHE A 149 12.60 4.24 2.07
N GLY A 150 11.30 4.16 1.81
CA GLY A 150 10.63 4.82 0.69
C GLY A 150 10.81 6.33 0.71
N ILE A 151 10.61 6.97 1.86
CA ILE A 151 10.81 8.43 2.00
C ILE A 151 12.28 8.81 1.77
N VAL A 152 13.23 8.08 2.37
CA VAL A 152 14.66 8.37 2.21
C VAL A 152 15.09 8.22 0.75
N CYS A 153 14.79 7.08 0.13
CA CYS A 153 15.09 6.82 -1.28
C CYS A 153 14.36 7.79 -2.22
N GLY A 154 13.09 8.10 -1.94
CA GLY A 154 12.29 9.05 -2.71
C GLY A 154 12.86 10.47 -2.67
N SER A 155 13.33 10.93 -1.51
CA SER A 155 13.97 12.24 -1.39
C SER A 155 15.30 12.34 -2.17
N LEU A 156 16.05 11.24 -2.27
CA LEU A 156 17.30 11.14 -3.04
C LEU A 156 17.03 11.12 -4.55
N VAL A 157 16.06 10.33 -4.99
CA VAL A 157 15.71 10.15 -6.41
C VAL A 157 14.93 11.37 -6.95
N GLY A 158 14.06 11.98 -6.14
CA GLY A 158 13.30 13.17 -6.48
C GLY A 158 14.18 14.38 -6.82
N CYS A 159 15.35 14.50 -6.20
CA CYS A 159 16.32 15.56 -6.51
C CYS A 159 16.99 15.42 -7.90
N ARG A 160 16.93 14.24 -8.55
CA ARG A 160 17.72 13.95 -9.76
C ARG A 160 16.90 13.43 -10.96
N PHE A 161 15.78 12.72 -10.76
CA PHE A 161 15.10 11.95 -11.82
C PHE A 161 13.54 12.00 -11.81
N GLY A 162 12.91 13.02 -11.24
CA GLY A 162 11.44 13.05 -11.02
C GLY A 162 10.55 12.99 -12.28
N ALA A 163 11.02 13.43 -13.45
CA ALA A 163 10.24 13.36 -14.69
C ALA A 163 10.23 11.96 -15.36
N PRO A 164 11.38 11.29 -15.60
CA PRO A 164 11.39 9.97 -16.24
C PRO A 164 10.79 8.86 -15.38
N ALA A 165 10.93 8.93 -14.05
CA ALA A 165 10.40 7.89 -13.14
C ALA A 165 8.86 7.79 -13.17
N ARG A 166 8.15 8.92 -13.34
CA ARG A 166 6.68 8.96 -13.42
C ARG A 166 6.15 8.27 -14.68
N VAL A 167 6.80 8.49 -15.81
CA VAL A 167 6.42 7.89 -17.10
C VAL A 167 6.62 6.37 -17.07
N ALA A 168 7.74 5.91 -16.52
CA ALA A 168 8.02 4.48 -16.40
C ALA A 168 7.01 3.75 -15.49
N GLY A 169 6.65 4.36 -14.35
CA GLY A 169 5.66 3.78 -13.42
C GLY A 169 4.26 3.64 -14.03
N GLY A 170 3.78 4.66 -14.74
CA GLY A 170 2.49 4.60 -15.44
C GLY A 170 2.43 3.50 -16.50
N LEU A 171 3.53 3.31 -17.25
CA LEU A 171 3.63 2.30 -18.31
C LEU A 171 3.59 0.87 -17.75
N VAL A 172 4.22 0.64 -16.60
CA VAL A 172 4.17 -0.65 -15.89
C VAL A 172 2.76 -0.94 -15.37
N LEU A 173 2.05 0.05 -14.82
CA LEU A 173 0.68 -0.15 -14.33
C LEU A 173 -0.29 -0.58 -15.44
N ILE A 174 -0.19 0.05 -16.62
CA ILE A 174 -0.99 -0.33 -17.79
C ILE A 174 -0.70 -1.78 -18.19
N ALA A 175 0.59 -2.15 -18.25
CA ALA A 175 1.00 -3.50 -18.62
C ALA A 175 0.47 -4.56 -17.66
N ILE A 176 0.48 -4.29 -16.34
CA ILE A 176 -0.10 -5.17 -15.32
C ILE A 176 -1.62 -5.26 -15.49
N GLY A 177 -2.31 -4.14 -15.71
CA GLY A 177 -3.77 -4.11 -15.93
C GLY A 177 -4.20 -4.94 -17.15
N ILE A 178 -3.45 -4.86 -18.25
CA ILE A 178 -3.71 -5.67 -19.47
C ILE A 178 -3.47 -7.16 -19.20
N ARG A 179 -2.43 -7.50 -18.44
CA ARG A 179 -2.10 -8.88 -18.03
C ARG A 179 -3.12 -9.51 -17.08
N LEU A 180 -3.92 -8.72 -16.39
CA LEU A 180 -4.96 -9.22 -15.49
C LEU A 180 -6.26 -9.56 -16.24
N LEU A 181 -6.38 -9.08 -17.50
CA LEU A 181 -7.53 -9.27 -18.37
C LEU A 181 -7.36 -10.46 -19.34
N PHE A 182 -6.14 -10.96 -19.50
CA PHE A 182 -5.76 -12.09 -20.36
C PHE A 182 -5.08 -13.19 -19.56
#